data_AF-A0A1Z8JSW1-F1
#
_entry.id   AF-A0A1Z8JSW1-F1
#
_cell.length_a   1.000
_cell.length_b   1.000
_cell.length_c   1.000
_cell.angle_alpha   90.00
_cell.angle_beta   90.00
_cell.angle_gamma   90.00
#
_symmetry.space_group_name_H-M   'P 1'
#
loop_
_entity.id
_entity.type
_entity.pdbx_description
1 polymer ?
#
loop_
_entity_poly.entity_id
_entity_poly.type
_entity_poly.pdbx_seq_one_letter_code
_entity_poly.pdbx_strand_id
1 'polypeptide(L)'
;MDIQQIQNTLQSLYGPTSPAEKKAASDALLQFQRSQQAWDVIFPILQEPNAPFELKLFVCQTLRSKVQYDFGQLNNESSTIESLRLSILNVLNSMTEFKSQKLLIIQVSIALAYLIIQDFTWETPITDVMNALANTL
;
A
#
# COMPACT_ATOMS: atom_id res chain seq x y z
N MET A 1 2.27 -10.46 10.59
CA MET A 1 2.28 -9.48 11.69
C MET A 1 0.95 -8.77 11.70
N ASP A 2 0.39 -8.50 12.89
CA ASP A 2 -0.77 -7.63 13.02
C ASP A 2 -0.37 -6.13 12.98
N ILE A 3 -1.35 -5.23 12.95
CA ILE A 3 -1.13 -3.78 12.83
C ILE A 3 -0.27 -3.24 13.99
N GLN A 4 -0.50 -3.70 15.22
CA GLN A 4 0.23 -3.24 16.39
C GLN A 4 1.68 -3.71 16.35
N GLN A 5 1.93 -4.94 15.92
CA GLN A 5 3.26 -5.48 15.71
C GLN A 5 4.02 -4.67 14.67
N ILE A 6 3.40 -4.33 13.54
CA ILE A 6 4.04 -3.50 12.49
C ILE A 6 4.43 -2.13 13.07
N GLN A 7 3.51 -1.46 13.79
CA GLN A 7 3.80 -0.18 14.43
C GLN A 7 4.97 -0.27 15.41
N ASN A 8 4.98 -1.26 16.30
CA ASN A 8 6.05 -1.45 17.28
C ASN A 8 7.40 -1.74 16.59
N THR A 9 7.40 -2.53 15.52
CA THR A 9 8.62 -2.82 14.75
C THR A 9 9.14 -1.59 14.01
N LEU A 10 8.25 -0.75 13.46
CA LEU A 10 8.63 0.54 12.87
C LEU A 10 9.24 1.49 13.91
N GLN A 11 8.66 1.55 15.12
CA GLN A 11 9.24 2.33 16.22
C GLN A 11 10.63 1.81 16.59
N SER A 12 10.84 0.50 16.62
CA SER A 12 12.16 -0.09 16.86
C SER A 12 13.16 0.23 15.74
N LEU A 13 12.71 0.35 14.49
CA LEU A 13 13.57 0.66 13.35
C LEU A 13 14.02 2.13 13.35
N TYR A 14 13.08 3.06 13.61
CA TYR A 14 13.35 4.50 13.54
C TYR A 14 13.74 5.13 14.90
N GLY A 15 13.50 4.43 16.01
CA GLY A 15 13.78 4.90 17.35
C GLY A 15 15.26 4.83 17.78
N PRO A 16 15.55 5.21 19.03
CA PRO A 16 16.89 5.18 19.61
C PRO A 16 17.27 3.77 20.13
N THR A 17 17.22 2.77 19.24
CA THR A 17 17.57 1.37 19.52
C THR A 17 18.98 1.03 19.02
N SER A 18 19.52 -0.10 19.45
CA SER A 18 20.84 -0.58 19.02
C SER A 18 20.86 -0.94 17.51
N PRO A 19 22.03 -0.91 16.84
CA PRO A 19 22.13 -1.33 15.45
C PRO A 19 21.63 -2.76 15.18
N ALA A 20 21.79 -3.66 16.15
CA ALA A 20 21.31 -5.03 16.05
C ALA A 20 19.77 -5.10 16.05
N GLU A 21 19.11 -4.33 16.92
CA GLU A 21 17.64 -4.24 16.98
C GLU A 21 17.07 -3.59 15.72
N LYS A 22 17.72 -2.55 15.19
CA LYS A 22 17.33 -1.93 13.91
C LYS A 22 17.42 -2.92 12.76
N LYS A 23 18.49 -3.72 12.72
CA LYS A 23 18.64 -4.79 11.72
C LYS A 23 17.54 -5.84 11.86
N ALA A 24 17.28 -6.32 13.07
CA ALA A 24 16.23 -7.31 13.32
C ALA A 24 14.84 -6.77 12.93
N ALA A 25 14.54 -5.51 13.25
CA ALA A 25 13.30 -4.85 12.86
C ALA A 25 13.16 -4.72 11.34
N SER A 26 14.23 -4.30 10.65
CA SER A 26 14.26 -4.24 9.18
C SER A 26 14.05 -5.61 8.55
N ASP A 27 14.72 -6.64 9.05
CA ASP A 27 14.61 -8.01 8.52
C ASP A 27 13.20 -8.57 8.74
N ALA A 28 12.58 -8.30 9.90
CA ALA A 28 11.20 -8.69 10.21
C ALA A 28 10.18 -7.99 9.29
N LEU A 29 10.32 -6.68 9.09
CA LEU A 29 9.44 -5.92 8.18
C LEU A 29 9.60 -6.39 6.73
N LEU A 30 10.83 -6.69 6.30
CA LEU A 30 11.08 -7.21 4.95
C LEU A 30 10.44 -8.59 4.73
N GLN A 31 10.54 -9.48 5.72
CA GLN A 31 9.86 -10.77 5.68
C GLN A 31 8.34 -10.60 5.61
N PHE A 32 7.79 -9.68 6.43
CA PHE A 32 6.38 -9.37 6.41
C PHE A 32 5.92 -8.86 5.04
N GLN A 33 6.63 -7.90 4.44
CA GLN A 33 6.31 -7.34 3.13
C GLN A 33 6.20 -8.39 2.02
N ARG A 34 6.95 -9.51 2.12
CA ARG A 34 6.89 -10.61 1.15
C ARG A 34 5.77 -11.62 1.42
N SER A 35 5.26 -11.66 2.65
CA SER A 35 4.21 -12.60 3.06
C SER A 35 2.85 -12.29 2.42
N GLN A 36 2.00 -13.30 2.22
CA GLN A 36 0.65 -13.09 1.70
C GLN A 36 -0.22 -12.25 2.65
N GLN A 37 -0.02 -12.39 3.95
CA GLN A 37 -0.71 -11.62 5.00
C GLN A 37 -0.56 -10.10 4.83
N ALA A 38 0.52 -9.62 4.18
CA ALA A 38 0.71 -8.20 3.99
C ALA A 38 -0.39 -7.56 3.13
N TRP A 39 -1.03 -8.31 2.21
CA TRP A 39 -2.17 -7.80 1.45
C TRP A 39 -3.34 -7.38 2.35
N ASP A 40 -3.58 -8.14 3.42
CA ASP A 40 -4.76 -7.99 4.27
C ASP A 40 -4.70 -6.75 5.17
N VAL A 41 -3.50 -6.20 5.44
CA VAL A 41 -3.35 -5.07 6.38
C VAL A 41 -3.21 -3.72 5.69
N ILE A 42 -2.86 -3.70 4.39
CA ILE A 42 -2.55 -2.46 3.66
C ILE A 42 -3.75 -1.50 3.69
N PHE A 43 -4.90 -1.95 3.20
CA PHE A 43 -6.08 -1.09 3.08
C PHE A 43 -6.70 -0.73 4.43
N PRO A 44 -6.82 -1.64 5.42
CA PRO A 44 -7.23 -1.26 6.77
C PRO A 44 -6.36 -0.15 7.38
N ILE A 45 -5.03 -0.21 7.22
CA ILE A 45 -4.13 0.84 7.73
C ILE A 45 -4.30 2.15 6.97
N LEU A 46 -4.48 2.10 5.64
CA LEU A 46 -4.65 3.31 4.83
C LEU A 46 -5.99 4.01 5.08
N GLN A 47 -7.03 3.26 5.43
CA GLN A 47 -8.36 3.77 5.76
C GLN A 47 -8.47 4.29 7.19
N GLU A 48 -7.57 3.92 8.10
CA GLU A 48 -7.54 4.43 9.47
C GLU A 48 -7.17 5.93 9.49
N PRO A 49 -8.08 6.84 9.88
CA PRO A 49 -7.84 8.27 9.81
C PRO A 49 -6.62 8.70 10.65
N ASN A 50 -6.47 8.10 11.83
CA ASN A 50 -5.49 8.48 12.83
C ASN A 50 -4.20 7.64 12.78
N ALA A 51 -4.03 6.77 11.78
CA ALA A 51 -2.82 5.97 11.66
C ALA A 51 -1.59 6.88 11.47
N PRO A 52 -0.47 6.61 12.17
CA PRO A 52 0.76 7.40 12.05
C PRO A 52 1.26 7.48 10.61
N PHE A 53 1.89 8.60 10.24
CA PHE A 53 2.37 8.82 8.88
C PHE A 53 3.38 7.75 8.44
N GLU A 54 4.30 7.35 9.31
CA GLU A 54 5.32 6.34 9.05
C GLU A 54 4.69 4.98 8.73
N LEU A 55 3.60 4.65 9.42
CA LEU A 55 2.85 3.42 9.19
C LEU A 55 2.13 3.46 7.83
N LYS A 56 1.46 4.58 7.52
CA LYS A 56 0.83 4.80 6.20
C LYS A 56 1.86 4.72 5.08
N LEU A 57 3.01 5.36 5.27
CA LEU A 57 4.11 5.33 4.30
C LEU A 57 4.64 3.91 4.09
N PHE A 58 4.85 3.17 5.17
CA PHE A 58 5.29 1.77 5.12
C PHE A 58 4.33 0.90 4.31
N VAL A 59 3.02 1.00 4.55
CA VAL A 59 2.05 0.19 3.80
C VAL A 59 1.87 0.66 2.36
N CYS A 60 2.01 1.95 2.06
CA CYS A 60 2.02 2.43 0.67
C CYS A 60 3.22 1.88 -0.12
N GLN A 61 4.41 1.88 0.48
CA GLN A 61 5.61 1.28 -0.13
C GLN A 61 5.45 -0.23 -0.28
N THR A 62 4.86 -0.87 0.72
CA THR A 62 4.55 -2.31 0.69
C THR A 62 3.59 -2.63 -0.44
N LEU A 63 2.49 -1.87 -0.59
CA LEU A 63 1.52 -2.01 -1.68
C LEU A 63 2.20 -1.90 -3.05
N ARG A 64 3.04 -0.88 -3.24
CA ARG A 64 3.81 -0.73 -4.48
C ARG A 64 4.65 -1.97 -4.78
N SER A 65 5.46 -2.43 -3.82
CA SER A 65 6.30 -3.61 -3.99
C SER A 65 5.47 -4.87 -4.21
N LYS A 66 4.35 -5.00 -3.51
CA LYS A 66 3.42 -6.12 -3.62
C LYS A 66 2.82 -6.22 -5.02
N VAL A 67 2.26 -5.12 -5.51
CA VAL A 67 1.74 -5.07 -6.88
C VAL A 67 2.87 -5.29 -7.88
N GLN A 68 4.06 -4.74 -7.68
CA GLN A 68 5.15 -4.89 -8.63
C GLN A 68 5.73 -6.32 -8.71
N TYR A 69 5.93 -6.98 -7.58
CA TYR A 69 6.73 -8.22 -7.50
C TYR A 69 5.94 -9.44 -7.04
N ASP A 70 4.87 -9.25 -6.26
CA ASP A 70 4.11 -10.30 -5.60
C ASP A 70 2.67 -10.39 -6.13
N PHE A 71 2.35 -9.77 -7.28
CA PHE A 71 1.00 -9.74 -7.83
C PHE A 71 0.41 -11.15 -8.01
N GLY A 72 1.24 -12.11 -8.42
CA GLY A 72 0.83 -13.52 -8.57
C GLY A 72 0.46 -14.24 -7.27
N GLN A 73 0.60 -13.60 -6.09
CA GLN A 73 0.04 -14.11 -4.84
C GLN A 73 -1.48 -13.93 -4.77
N LEU A 74 -2.03 -13.01 -5.57
CA LEU A 74 -3.47 -12.92 -5.77
C LEU A 74 -3.85 -14.08 -6.69
N ASN A 75 -4.62 -15.03 -6.17
CA ASN A 75 -5.26 -16.04 -7.02
C ASN A 75 -5.92 -15.25 -8.16
N ASN A 76 -5.63 -15.56 -9.44
CA ASN A 76 -6.04 -14.80 -10.63
C ASN A 76 -7.58 -14.71 -10.84
N GLU A 77 -8.36 -14.82 -9.77
CA GLU A 77 -9.76 -14.51 -9.67
C GLU A 77 -9.99 -13.04 -9.97
N SER A 78 -10.74 -12.78 -11.05
CA SER A 78 -11.06 -11.44 -11.52
C SER A 78 -11.70 -10.56 -10.44
N SER A 79 -12.50 -11.14 -9.54
CA SER A 79 -13.12 -10.44 -8.40
C SER A 79 -12.10 -9.88 -7.41
N THR A 80 -11.01 -10.60 -7.14
CA THR A 80 -9.95 -10.17 -6.24
C THR A 80 -9.16 -9.00 -6.86
N ILE A 81 -8.84 -9.12 -8.15
CA ILE A 81 -8.13 -8.07 -8.89
C ILE A 81 -9.01 -6.81 -9.01
N GLU A 82 -10.29 -6.96 -9.32
CA GLU A 82 -11.25 -5.86 -9.37
C GLU A 82 -11.36 -5.15 -8.01
N SER A 83 -11.46 -5.92 -6.92
CA SER A 83 -11.47 -5.38 -5.56
C SER A 83 -10.19 -4.59 -5.25
N LEU A 84 -9.03 -5.04 -5.73
CA LEU A 84 -7.77 -4.32 -5.61
C LEU A 84 -7.80 -2.98 -6.38
N ARG A 85 -8.29 -2.96 -7.62
CA ARG A 85 -8.46 -1.72 -8.41
C ARG A 85 -9.27 -0.69 -7.63
N LEU A 86 -10.46 -1.10 -7.17
CA LEU A 86 -11.37 -0.24 -6.43
C LEU A 86 -10.75 0.25 -5.13
N SER A 87 -10.05 -0.61 -4.40
CA SER A 87 -9.39 -0.24 -3.14
C SER A 87 -8.29 0.80 -3.35
N ILE A 88 -7.46 0.66 -4.38
CA ILE A 88 -6.41 1.64 -4.71
C ILE A 88 -7.03 2.99 -5.12
N LEU A 89 -8.06 2.97 -5.96
CA LEU A 89 -8.77 4.18 -6.38
C LEU A 89 -9.43 4.91 -5.20
N ASN A 90 -10.11 4.16 -4.33
CA ASN A 90 -10.73 4.72 -3.12
C ASN A 90 -9.71 5.36 -2.19
N VAL A 91 -8.54 4.74 -2.01
CA VAL A 91 -7.44 5.33 -1.22
C VAL A 91 -6.98 6.65 -1.84
N LEU A 92 -6.71 6.68 -3.15
CA LEU A 92 -6.29 7.92 -3.83
C LEU A 92 -7.35 9.02 -3.71
N ASN A 93 -8.63 8.66 -3.86
CA ASN A 93 -9.75 9.59 -3.73
C ASN A 93 -9.89 10.15 -2.30
N SER A 94 -9.51 9.38 -1.28
CA SER A 94 -9.53 9.83 0.11
C SER A 94 -8.39 10.79 0.48
N MET A 95 -7.33 10.87 -0.34
CA MET A 95 -6.14 11.68 -0.08
C MET A 95 -6.28 13.13 -0.57
N THR A 96 -7.08 13.93 0.14
CA THR A 96 -7.44 15.30 -0.27
C THR A 96 -6.36 16.35 0.07
N GLU A 97 -5.50 16.10 1.05
CA GLU A 97 -4.48 17.05 1.48
C GLU A 97 -3.14 16.86 0.75
N PHE A 98 -3.08 17.29 -0.51
CA PHE A 98 -1.91 17.05 -1.36
C PHE A 98 -0.56 17.45 -0.72
N LYS A 99 -0.49 18.57 0.01
CA LYS A 99 0.78 19.04 0.61
C LYS A 99 1.31 18.10 1.69
N SER A 100 0.45 17.58 2.57
CA SER A 100 0.85 16.69 3.67
C SER A 100 0.99 15.23 3.20
N GLN A 101 0.26 14.84 2.15
CA GLN A 101 0.15 13.45 1.71
C GLN A 101 0.90 13.14 0.41
N LYS A 102 1.62 14.11 -0.18
CA LYS A 102 2.32 13.97 -1.47
C LYS A 102 3.10 12.65 -1.61
N LEU A 103 3.84 12.26 -0.57
CA LEU A 103 4.65 11.04 -0.62
C LEU A 103 3.78 9.77 -0.67
N LEU A 104 2.68 9.74 0.08
CA LEU A 104 1.73 8.62 0.08
C LEU A 104 1.06 8.50 -1.29
N ILE A 105 0.59 9.64 -1.83
CA ILE A 105 -0.03 9.72 -3.16
C ILE A 105 0.91 9.15 -4.22
N ILE A 106 2.18 9.59 -4.24
CA ILE A 106 3.17 9.09 -5.21
C ILE A 106 3.31 7.56 -5.13
N GLN A 107 3.42 6.98 -3.93
CA GLN A 107 3.58 5.53 -3.79
C GLN A 107 2.35 4.77 -4.28
N VAL A 108 1.14 5.23 -3.94
CA VAL A 108 -0.11 4.59 -4.37
C VAL A 108 -0.33 4.77 -5.88
N SER A 109 -0.01 5.93 -6.46
CA SER A 109 -0.05 6.14 -7.91
C SER A 109 0.91 5.23 -8.66
N ILE A 110 2.11 4.98 -8.13
CA ILE A 110 3.04 4.02 -8.73
C ILE A 110 2.51 2.59 -8.60
N ALA A 111 1.91 2.23 -7.46
CA ALA A 111 1.26 0.92 -7.31
C ALA A 111 0.13 0.74 -8.34
N LEU A 112 -0.70 1.76 -8.53
CA LEU A 112 -1.75 1.77 -9.56
C LEU A 112 -1.17 1.58 -10.97
N ALA A 113 -0.07 2.27 -11.30
CA ALA A 113 0.58 2.11 -12.59
C ALA A 113 1.08 0.67 -12.81
N TYR A 114 1.67 0.04 -11.80
CA TYR A 114 2.06 -1.37 -11.90
C TYR A 114 0.86 -2.31 -12.03
N LEU A 115 -0.26 -2.01 -11.36
CA LEU A 115 -1.48 -2.79 -11.48
C LEU A 115 -2.01 -2.73 -12.92
N ILE A 116 -2.12 -1.52 -13.50
CA ILE A 116 -2.57 -1.32 -14.89
C ILE A 116 -1.71 -2.11 -15.89
N ILE A 117 -0.40 -2.18 -15.67
CA ILE A 117 0.52 -2.92 -16.54
C ILE A 117 0.32 -4.44 -16.43
N GLN A 118 0.00 -4.95 -15.24
CA GLN A 118 -0.10 -6.39 -15.00
C GLN A 118 -1.50 -6.95 -15.18
N ASP A 119 -2.51 -6.09 -15.12
CA ASP A 119 -3.90 -6.48 -15.22
C ASP A 119 -4.40 -6.41 -16.66
N PHE A 120 -4.11 -7.46 -17.40
CA PHE A 120 -4.52 -7.60 -18.80
C PHE A 120 -6.04 -7.68 -19.01
N THR A 121 -6.82 -7.79 -17.93
CA THR A 121 -8.29 -7.85 -18.01
C THR A 121 -8.94 -6.47 -17.87
N TRP A 122 -8.16 -5.42 -17.59
CA TRP A 122 -8.67 -4.07 -17.47
C TRP A 122 -8.63 -3.36 -18.84
N GLU A 123 -9.79 -3.26 -19.50
CA GLU A 123 -9.88 -2.71 -20.86
C GLU A 123 -9.71 -1.19 -20.93
N THR A 124 -10.24 -0.46 -19.93
CA THR A 124 -10.34 1.01 -19.94
C THR A 124 -9.66 1.70 -18.74
N PRO A 125 -8.43 1.31 -18.35
CA PRO A 125 -7.82 1.74 -17.09
C PRO A 125 -7.68 3.26 -16.98
N ILE A 126 -7.28 3.94 -18.05
CA ILE A 126 -7.09 5.40 -18.03
C ILE A 126 -8.41 6.13 -17.83
N THR A 127 -9.45 5.73 -18.56
CA THR A 127 -10.79 6.34 -18.46
C THR A 127 -11.38 6.13 -17.07
N ASP A 128 -11.26 4.92 -16.52
CA ASP A 128 -11.79 4.59 -15.20
C ASP A 128 -11.08 5.35 -14.09
N VAL A 129 -9.75 5.47 -14.16
CA VAL A 129 -8.94 6.27 -13.22
C VAL A 129 -9.32 7.74 -13.29
N MET A 130 -9.45 8.30 -14.49
CA MET A 130 -9.89 9.69 -14.67
C MET A 130 -11.27 9.92 -14.05
N ASN A 131 -12.24 9.05 -14.34
CA ASN A 131 -13.60 9.17 -13.82
C ASN A 131 -13.64 9.04 -12.29
N ALA A 132 -12.85 8.13 -11.71
CA ALA A 132 -12.77 7.94 -10.27
C ALA A 132 -12.22 9.18 -9.56
N LEU A 133 -11.15 9.78 -10.09
CA LEU A 133 -10.46 10.92 -9.46
C LEU A 133 -11.01 12.29 -9.86
N ALA A 134 -11.81 12.39 -10.94
CA ALA A 134 -12.43 13.65 -11.35
C ALA A 134 -13.46 14.17 -10.34
N ASN A 135 -14.07 13.28 -9.55
CA ASN A 135 -15.06 13.65 -8.53
C ASN A 135 -14.44 14.26 -7.25
N THR A 136 -13.11 14.48 -7.23
CA THR A 136 -12.38 15.03 -6.07
C THR A 136 -11.82 16.45 -6.27
N LEU A 137 -12.24 17.17 -7.31
CA LEU A 137 -11.89 18.58 -7.54
C LEU A 137 -13.05 19.51 -7.18
#